data_AF-A0AAU2UG44-F1
#
_entry.id   AF-A0AAU2UG44-F1
#
_cell.length_a   1.000
_cell.length_b   1.000
_cell.length_c   1.000
_cell.angle_alpha   90.00
_cell.angle_beta   90.00
_cell.angle_gamma   90.00
#
_symmetry.space_group_name_H-M   'P 1'
#
loop_
_entity.id
_entity.type
_entity.pdbx_description
1 polymer ?
#
loop_
_entity_poly.entity_id
_entity_poly.type
_entity_poly.pdbx_seq_one_letter_code
_entity_poly.pdbx_strand_id
1 'polypeptide(L)'
;MLVSAVCRRWRVEEDSQGAKGLAHLDTGQVTCWNSWHRWSLMSVIAYALLAVGALHERQRANPAEPEDHLVMVPVSPRELRALLRTFVLPRPCQETDPTHALRWSHWRRRHQHRAADCHRRWNNVTAVAIA
;
A
#
# COMPACT_ATOMS: atom_id res chain seq x y z
N MET A 1 14.59 11.29 -29.30
CA MET A 1 13.31 11.61 -28.62
C MET A 1 12.53 10.37 -28.16
N LEU A 2 12.38 9.33 -29.00
CA LEU A 2 11.58 8.15 -28.65
C LEU A 2 12.09 7.38 -27.42
N VAL A 3 13.41 7.18 -27.32
CA VAL A 3 14.05 6.46 -26.20
C VAL A 3 13.76 7.15 -24.85
N SER A 4 13.90 8.47 -24.78
CA SER A 4 13.62 9.23 -23.55
C SER A 4 12.15 9.13 -23.13
N ALA A 5 11.22 9.18 -24.08
CA ALA A 5 9.79 9.00 -23.81
C ALA A 5 9.48 7.59 -23.28
N VAL A 6 10.07 6.55 -23.87
CA VAL A 6 9.93 5.16 -23.42
C VAL A 6 10.52 4.96 -22.03
N CYS A 7 11.71 5.49 -21.77
CA CYS A 7 12.34 5.44 -20.44
C CYS A 7 11.50 6.15 -19.37
N ARG A 8 10.92 7.32 -19.70
CA ARG A 8 10.04 8.04 -18.77
C ARG A 8 8.74 7.28 -18.51
N ARG A 9 8.13 6.68 -19.53
CA ARG A 9 6.95 5.82 -19.37
C ARG A 9 7.24 4.62 -18.45
N TRP A 10 8.39 3.97 -18.65
CA TRP A 10 8.81 2.86 -17.82
C TRP A 10 8.97 3.26 -16.35
N ARG A 11 9.59 4.41 -16.09
CA ARG A 11 9.76 4.92 -14.72
C ARG A 11 8.43 5.18 -14.01
N VAL A 12 7.44 5.70 -14.73
CA VAL A 12 6.08 5.90 -14.18
C VAL A 12 5.41 4.57 -13.83
N GLU A 13 5.60 3.54 -14.65
CA GLU A 13 5.09 2.20 -14.36
C GLU A 13 5.77 1.62 -13.12
N GLU A 14 7.10 1.76 -13.02
CA GLU A 14 7.87 1.30 -11.87
C GLU A 14 7.41 1.97 -10.56
N ASP A 15 7.18 3.28 -10.59
CA ASP A 15 6.61 4.02 -9.44
C ASP A 15 5.18 3.57 -9.11
N SER A 16 4.37 3.28 -10.13
CA SER A 16 3.01 2.76 -9.95
C SER A 16 3.01 1.36 -9.31
N GLN A 17 3.95 0.49 -9.70
CA GLN A 17 4.13 -0.82 -9.07
C GLN A 17 4.68 -0.68 -7.64
N GLY A 18 5.61 0.26 -7.42
CA GLY A 18 6.10 0.62 -6.08
C GLY A 18 4.98 1.09 -5.15
N ALA A 19 4.08 1.95 -5.63
CA ALA A 19 2.94 2.44 -4.87
C ALA A 19 1.95 1.32 -4.46
N LYS A 20 1.72 0.33 -5.33
CA LYS A 20 0.94 -0.88 -4.98
C LYS A 20 1.63 -1.67 -3.87
N GLY A 21 2.90 -2.02 -4.05
CA GLY A 21 3.64 -2.86 -3.10
C GLY A 21 3.95 -2.20 -1.75
N LEU A 22 4.23 -0.90 -1.73
CA LEU A 22 4.69 -0.18 -0.53
C LEU A 22 3.61 0.67 0.13
N ALA A 23 2.65 1.20 -0.63
CA ALA A 23 1.61 2.08 -0.14
C ALA A 23 0.19 1.52 -0.33
N HIS A 24 0.07 0.26 -0.74
CA HIS A 24 -1.20 -0.47 -0.80
C HIS A 24 -2.24 0.18 -1.73
N LEU A 25 -1.78 0.78 -2.83
CA LEU A 25 -2.64 1.47 -3.79
C LEU A 25 -3.76 0.57 -4.36
N ASP A 26 -3.51 -0.73 -4.47
CA ASP A 26 -4.43 -1.74 -5.01
C ASP A 26 -5.37 -2.39 -3.97
N THR A 27 -5.20 -2.12 -2.68
CA THR A 27 -6.01 -2.75 -1.63
C THR A 27 -7.19 -1.91 -1.15
N GLY A 28 -7.44 -0.76 -1.78
CA GLY A 28 -8.52 0.15 -1.39
C GLY A 28 -9.92 -0.40 -1.67
N GLN A 29 -10.90 -0.01 -0.86
CA GLN A 29 -12.30 -0.33 -1.16
C GLN A 29 -12.76 0.40 -2.43
N VAL A 30 -13.24 -0.37 -3.41
CA VAL A 30 -13.78 0.15 -4.68
C VAL A 30 -15.29 0.37 -4.65
N THR A 31 -15.94 0.12 -3.50
CA THR A 31 -17.41 0.12 -3.40
C THR A 31 -18.03 1.51 -3.51
N CYS A 32 -17.32 2.56 -3.08
CA CYS A 32 -17.80 3.95 -3.12
C CYS A 32 -16.73 4.87 -3.71
N TRP A 33 -17.12 5.76 -4.63
CA TRP A 33 -16.23 6.74 -5.25
C TRP A 33 -15.37 7.51 -4.24
N ASN A 34 -16.00 8.08 -3.22
CA ASN A 34 -15.28 8.86 -2.20
C ASN A 34 -14.27 8.03 -1.40
N SER A 35 -14.60 6.76 -1.13
CA SER A 35 -13.70 5.86 -0.42
C SER A 35 -12.49 5.50 -1.29
N TRP A 36 -12.75 5.11 -2.54
CA TRP A 36 -11.72 4.81 -3.52
C TRP A 36 -10.78 5.98 -3.77
N HIS A 37 -11.34 7.19 -3.98
CA HIS A 37 -10.56 8.38 -4.25
C HIS A 37 -9.68 8.78 -3.06
N ARG A 38 -10.25 8.81 -1.85
CA ARG A 38 -9.50 9.14 -0.64
C ARG A 38 -8.38 8.15 -0.36
N TRP A 39 -8.65 6.85 -0.52
CA TRP A 39 -7.64 5.81 -0.35
C TRP A 39 -6.51 5.97 -1.36
N SER A 40 -6.86 6.08 -2.64
CA SER A 40 -5.88 6.18 -3.74
C SER A 40 -4.97 7.39 -3.56
N LEU A 41 -5.55 8.55 -3.19
CA LEU A 41 -4.77 9.77 -2.93
C LEU A 41 -3.78 9.56 -1.77
N MET A 42 -4.24 8.97 -0.65
CA MET A 42 -3.36 8.72 0.50
C MET A 42 -2.24 7.73 0.16
N SER A 43 -2.53 6.67 -0.61
CA SER A 43 -1.51 5.73 -1.08
C SER A 43 -0.47 6.38 -1.99
N VAL A 44 -0.89 7.23 -2.94
CA VAL A 44 0.05 7.96 -3.82
C VAL A 44 0.91 8.91 -3.01
N ILE A 45 0.32 9.68 -2.09
CA ILE A 45 1.07 10.60 -1.21
C ILE A 45 2.08 9.82 -0.35
N ALA A 46 1.67 8.70 0.25
CA ALA A 46 2.56 7.89 1.07
C ALA A 46 3.76 7.35 0.27
N TYR A 47 3.55 6.85 -0.96
CA TYR A 47 4.65 6.42 -1.82
C TYR A 47 5.55 7.59 -2.23
N ALA A 48 4.97 8.75 -2.57
CA ALA A 48 5.74 9.94 -2.90
C ALA A 48 6.65 10.39 -1.74
N LEU A 49 6.15 10.37 -0.50
CA LEU A 49 6.96 10.67 0.68
C LEU A 49 8.12 9.68 0.85
N LEU A 50 7.88 8.38 0.63
CA LEU A 50 8.94 7.36 0.68
C LEU A 50 9.98 7.56 -0.42
N ALA A 51 9.55 7.89 -1.64
CA ALA A 51 10.45 8.12 -2.78
C ALA A 51 11.31 9.39 -2.57
N VAL A 52 10.70 10.48 -2.10
CA VAL A 52 11.39 11.73 -1.76
C VAL A 52 12.36 11.53 -0.59
N GLY A 53 11.96 10.80 0.45
CA GLY A 53 12.85 10.45 1.56
C GLY A 53 14.06 9.64 1.10
N ALA A 54 13.85 8.61 0.28
CA ALA A 54 14.94 7.81 -0.28
C ALA A 54 15.88 8.65 -1.18
N LEU A 55 15.34 9.61 -1.94
CA LEU A 55 16.14 10.55 -2.72
C LEU A 55 16.97 11.48 -1.81
N HIS A 56 16.39 11.95 -0.72
CA HIS A 56 17.10 12.84 0.21
C HIS A 56 18.26 12.12 0.92
N GLU A 57 18.06 10.88 1.34
CA GLU A 57 19.13 10.05 1.91
C GLU A 57 20.25 9.78 0.89
N ARG A 58 19.89 9.52 -0.38
CA ARG A 58 20.88 9.38 -1.48
C ARG A 58 21.74 10.63 -1.67
N GLN A 59 21.15 11.82 -1.56
CA GLN A 59 21.87 13.09 -1.70
C GLN A 59 22.81 13.36 -0.52
N ARG A 60 22.42 12.93 0.70
CA ARG A 60 23.27 13.04 1.89
C ARG A 60 24.49 12.13 1.84
N ALA A 61 24.35 10.94 1.24
CA ALA A 61 25.43 9.96 1.09
C ALA A 61 26.50 10.32 0.02
N ASN A 62 26.78 11.61 -0.20
CA ASN A 62 27.66 12.09 -1.27
C ASN A 62 29.11 11.50 -1.15
N PRO A 63 29.80 11.19 -2.27
CA PRO A 63 31.02 10.36 -2.31
C PRO A 63 32.31 11.15 -2.02
N ALA A 64 32.26 12.16 -1.15
CA ALA A 64 33.40 13.05 -0.91
C ALA A 64 34.41 12.53 0.13
N GLU A 65 34.10 11.43 0.84
CA GLU A 65 35.04 10.81 1.78
C GLU A 65 35.70 9.59 1.13
N PRO A 66 37.02 9.63 0.84
CA PRO A 66 37.74 8.52 0.22
C PRO A 66 38.04 7.36 1.17
N GLU A 67 37.55 7.37 2.41
CA GLU A 67 38.04 6.47 3.46
C GLU A 67 37.09 5.34 3.86
N ASP A 68 35.82 5.34 3.48
CA ASP A 68 34.93 4.24 3.88
C ASP A 68 34.88 3.14 2.80
N HIS A 69 35.56 2.03 3.08
CA HIS A 69 35.77 0.88 2.19
C HIS A 69 34.49 0.05 1.98
N LEU A 70 33.38 0.49 2.56
CA LEU A 70 32.06 -0.12 2.44
C LEU A 70 31.18 0.81 1.60
N VAL A 71 31.14 0.58 0.29
CA VAL A 71 30.16 1.22 -0.60
C VAL A 71 28.76 0.77 -0.15
N MET A 72 28.10 1.56 0.70
CA MET A 72 26.74 1.27 1.14
C MET A 72 25.76 1.49 0.00
N VAL A 73 24.89 0.51 -0.22
CA VAL A 73 23.76 0.65 -1.16
C VAL A 73 22.84 1.76 -0.61
N PRO A 74 22.41 2.73 -1.43
CA PRO A 74 21.54 3.78 -0.94
C PRO A 74 20.19 3.23 -0.47
N VAL A 75 19.68 3.81 0.62
CA VAL A 75 18.42 3.40 1.23
C VAL A 75 17.30 3.37 0.20
N SER A 76 16.63 2.22 0.11
CA SER A 76 15.48 2.04 -0.79
C SER A 76 14.18 2.54 -0.13
N PRO A 77 13.14 2.94 -0.90
CA PRO A 77 11.83 3.29 -0.34
C PRO A 77 11.22 2.17 0.54
N ARG A 78 11.53 0.91 0.22
CA ARG A 78 11.09 -0.26 1.00
C ARG A 78 11.76 -0.31 2.37
N GLU A 79 13.06 -0.09 2.41
CA GLU A 79 13.86 -0.05 3.63
C GLU A 79 13.47 1.15 4.50
N LEU A 80 13.35 2.33 3.89
CA LEU A 80 12.85 3.52 4.59
C LEU A 80 11.49 3.27 5.23
N ARG A 81 10.56 2.62 4.51
CA ARG A 81 9.26 2.23 5.08
C ARG A 81 9.39 1.29 6.28
N ALA A 82 10.33 0.35 6.24
CA ALA A 82 10.59 -0.56 7.36
C ALA A 82 11.14 0.20 8.58
N LEU A 83 12.12 1.09 8.36
CA LEU A 83 12.68 1.95 9.41
C LEU A 83 11.59 2.85 10.03
N LEU A 84 10.77 3.51 9.21
CA LEU A 84 9.66 4.32 9.69
C LEU A 84 8.67 3.49 10.53
N ARG A 85 8.36 2.26 10.11
CA ARG A 85 7.49 1.36 10.90
C ARG A 85 8.09 0.95 12.24
N THR A 86 9.40 0.76 12.29
CA THR A 86 10.09 0.34 13.51
C THR A 86 10.27 1.48 14.49
N PHE A 87 10.59 2.68 14.00
CA PHE A 87 11.07 3.78 14.85
C PHE A 87 10.11 4.96 14.98
N VAL A 88 9.23 5.19 14.00
CA VAL A 88 8.45 6.44 13.91
C VAL A 88 6.95 6.20 14.02
N LEU A 89 6.43 5.20 13.32
CA LEU A 89 4.99 4.95 13.27
C LEU A 89 4.53 4.22 14.54
N PRO A 90 3.46 4.69 15.20
CA PRO A 90 2.90 3.99 16.34
C PRO A 90 2.40 2.62 15.90
N ARG A 91 2.53 1.62 16.79
CA ARG A 91 1.93 0.31 16.54
C ARG A 91 0.43 0.46 16.30
N PRO A 92 -0.13 -0.26 15.32
CA PRO A 92 -1.56 -0.21 15.07
C PRO A 92 -2.33 -0.52 16.37
N CYS A 93 -3.31 0.30 16.73
CA CYS A 93 -4.15 0.05 17.91
C CYS A 93 -4.79 -1.34 17.90
N GLN A 94 -4.97 -1.90 16.70
CA GLN A 94 -5.53 -3.23 16.44
C GLN A 94 -4.65 -4.37 16.97
N GLU A 95 -3.33 -4.15 17.07
CA GLU A 95 -2.36 -5.10 17.61
C GLU A 95 -2.18 -4.94 19.12
N THR A 96 -2.45 -3.73 19.64
CA THR A 96 -2.22 -3.40 21.05
C THR A 96 -3.45 -3.66 21.93
N ASP A 97 -4.67 -3.53 21.40
CA ASP A 97 -5.92 -3.69 22.18
C ASP A 97 -6.67 -5.01 21.86
N PRO A 98 -6.74 -5.97 22.80
CA PRO A 98 -7.49 -7.21 22.61
C PRO A 98 -8.99 -6.97 22.42
N THR A 99 -9.56 -5.90 22.98
CA THR A 99 -10.97 -5.56 22.83
C THR A 99 -11.28 -5.15 21.39
N HIS A 100 -10.42 -4.35 20.79
CA HIS A 100 -10.50 -4.00 19.37
C HIS A 100 -10.40 -5.25 18.48
N ALA A 101 -9.45 -6.15 18.76
CA ALA A 101 -9.28 -7.39 18.00
C ALA A 101 -10.55 -8.28 18.05
N LEU A 102 -11.15 -8.45 19.24
CA LEU A 102 -12.40 -9.20 19.41
C LEU A 102 -13.58 -8.53 18.69
N ARG A 103 -13.70 -7.20 18.79
CA ARG A 103 -14.75 -6.43 18.10
C ARG A 103 -14.65 -6.58 16.58
N TRP A 104 -13.43 -6.49 16.04
CA TRP A 104 -13.16 -6.67 14.62
C TRP A 104 -13.47 -8.11 14.16
N SER A 105 -13.06 -9.11 14.94
CA SER A 105 -13.39 -10.52 14.69
C SER A 105 -14.90 -10.73 14.62
N HIS A 106 -15.66 -10.20 15.59
CA HIS A 106 -17.12 -10.31 15.61
C HIS A 106 -17.77 -9.61 14.40
N TRP A 107 -17.36 -8.38 14.09
CA TRP A 107 -17.85 -7.64 12.93
C TRP A 107 -17.59 -8.40 11.61
N ARG A 108 -16.36 -8.91 11.42
CA ARG A 108 -15.96 -9.63 10.19
C ARG A 108 -16.81 -10.88 9.99
N ARG A 109 -16.98 -11.70 11.04
CA ARG A 109 -17.81 -12.92 10.95
C ARG A 109 -19.26 -12.60 10.60
N ARG A 110 -19.85 -11.58 11.24
CA ARG A 110 -21.21 -11.14 10.93
C ARG A 110 -21.33 -10.66 9.48
N HIS A 111 -20.33 -9.94 8.98
CA HIS A 111 -20.31 -9.48 7.60
C HIS A 111 -20.15 -10.64 6.61
N GLN A 112 -19.25 -11.59 6.88
CA GLN A 112 -19.07 -12.81 6.06
C GLN A 112 -20.35 -13.65 5.99
N HIS A 113 -21.04 -13.82 7.12
CA HIS A 113 -22.32 -14.51 7.15
C HIS A 113 -23.36 -13.82 6.25
N ARG A 114 -23.50 -12.49 6.38
CA ARG A 114 -24.39 -11.69 5.52
C ARG A 114 -24.03 -11.80 4.03
N ALA A 115 -22.75 -11.76 3.70
CA ALA A 115 -22.29 -11.92 2.32
C ALA A 115 -22.64 -13.31 1.76
N ALA A 116 -22.43 -14.37 2.55
CA ALA A 116 -22.80 -15.73 2.19
C ALA A 116 -24.33 -15.88 1.99
N ASP A 117 -25.14 -15.25 2.85
CA ASP A 117 -26.61 -15.23 2.69
C ASP A 117 -27.06 -14.50 1.44
N CYS A 118 -26.47 -13.34 1.14
CA CYS A 118 -26.75 -12.62 -0.11
C CYS A 118 -26.38 -13.47 -1.33
N HIS A 119 -25.20 -14.12 -1.30
CA HIS A 119 -24.75 -14.98 -2.38
C HIS A 119 -25.68 -16.19 -2.58
N ARG A 120 -26.07 -16.88 -1.50
CA ARG A 120 -27.06 -17.96 -1.56
C ARG A 120 -28.39 -17.49 -2.15
N ARG A 121 -28.92 -16.35 -1.69
CA ARG A 121 -30.17 -15.78 -2.21
C ARG A 121 -30.08 -15.47 -3.71
N TRP A 122 -28.96 -14.89 -4.15
CA TRP A 122 -28.72 -14.62 -5.57
C TRP A 122 -28.71 -15.90 -6.41
N ASN A 123 -27.99 -16.94 -5.96
CA ASN A 123 -27.91 -18.21 -6.66
C ASN A 123 -29.28 -18.89 -6.76
N ASN A 124 -30.10 -18.81 -5.70
CA ASN A 124 -31.46 -19.35 -5.73
C ASN A 124 -32.36 -18.61 -6.74
N VAL A 125 -32.29 -17.27 -6.79
CA VAL A 125 -33.06 -16.46 -7.75
C VAL A 125 -32.66 -16.79 -9.19
N THR A 126 -31.36 -16.90 -9.45
CA THR A 126 -30.84 -17.23 -10.78
C THR A 126 -31.16 -18.66 -11.20
N ALA A 127 -31.12 -19.63 -10.28
CA ALA A 127 -31.54 -21.01 -10.55
C ALA A 127 -33.03 -21.11 -10.93
N VAL A 128 -33.91 -20.35 -10.26
CA VAL A 128 -35.35 -20.29 -10.59
C VAL A 128 -35.60 -19.58 -11.93
N ALA A 129 -34.77 -18.62 -12.32
CA ALA A 129 -34.92 -17.89 -13.59
C ALA A 129 -34.45 -18.69 -14.82
N ILE A 130 -33.64 -19.74 -14.61
CA ILE A 130 -33.06 -20.59 -15.68
C ILE A 130 -33.83 -21.93 -15.81
N ALA A 131 -34.64 -22.29 -14.81
CA ALA A 131 -35.52 -23.45 -14.81
C ALA A 131 -36.87 -23.14 -15.47
#